data_AF-A0A1G2Y116-F1
#
_entry.id   AF-A0A1G2Y116-F1
#
_cell.length_a   1.000
_cell.length_b   1.000
_cell.length_c   1.000
_cell.angle_alpha   90.00
_cell.angle_beta   90.00
_cell.angle_gamma   90.00
#
_symmetry.space_group_name_H-M   'P 1'
#
loop_
_entity.id
_entity.type
_entity.pdbx_description
1 polymer ?
#
loop_
_entity_poly.entity_id
_entity_poly.type
_entity_poly.pdbx_seq_one_letter_code
_entity_poly.pdbx_strand_id
1 'polypeptide(L)'
;MTKQQLENLKKWFYGYVAGFYGDDVLTNENIKLKEDHTRRMCADTIIIADELGFDDEQKMLAEAISLLHDTGRFEQYMKYHTYNDVGTENHCLLGLKVIAEEKILDGLDSREKEIIESAIRFHGEKDLPPLKGEIELFSKFIRDVDKLDIYNVMISRVDELRTDPAKCFSIFGYPATDAYSAHIVKAVLENKTISYNEFKTLNDIILGLLGWISDINFTATLRIIKKRGLYETIISTLPDTEDIRKVKTHILEKLEKRIASN
;
A
#
# COMPACT_ATOMS: atom_id res chain seq x y z
N MET A 1 15.16 15.16 11.34
CA MET A 1 16.07 14.64 10.29
C MET A 1 16.56 15.83 9.51
N THR A 2 17.75 15.81 8.92
CA THR A 2 18.22 16.90 8.03
C THR A 2 17.89 16.61 6.57
N LYS A 3 17.76 17.66 5.75
CA LYS A 3 17.56 17.51 4.29
C LYS A 3 18.66 16.66 3.64
N GLN A 4 19.91 16.79 4.08
CA GLN A 4 21.02 16.01 3.55
C GLN A 4 20.88 14.51 3.86
N GLN A 5 20.40 14.15 5.05
CA GLN A 5 20.15 12.75 5.40
C GLN A 5 19.03 12.17 4.53
N LEU A 6 17.94 12.90 4.30
CA LEU A 6 16.86 12.47 3.41
C LEU A 6 17.35 12.27 1.96
N GLU A 7 18.16 13.19 1.44
CA GLU A 7 18.75 13.05 0.10
C GLU A 7 19.71 11.85 0.01
N ASN A 8 20.43 11.53 1.08
CA ASN A 8 21.25 10.32 1.14
C ASN A 8 20.37 9.05 1.10
N LEU A 9 19.23 9.02 1.81
CA LEU A 9 18.28 7.91 1.75
C LEU A 9 17.71 7.74 0.34
N LYS A 10 17.32 8.83 -0.34
CA LYS A 10 16.86 8.81 -1.74
C LYS A 10 17.92 8.23 -2.67
N LYS A 11 19.16 8.72 -2.57
CA LYS A 11 20.26 8.24 -3.38
C LYS A 11 20.52 6.75 -3.15
N TRP A 12 20.49 6.30 -1.89
CA TRP A 12 20.62 4.88 -1.57
C TRP A 12 19.47 4.06 -2.18
N PHE A 13 18.22 4.48 -1.97
CA PHE A 13 17.05 3.73 -2.45
C PHE A 13 17.09 3.53 -3.97
N TYR A 14 17.29 4.61 -4.75
CA TYR A 14 17.34 4.48 -6.21
C TYR A 14 18.57 3.69 -6.68
N GLY A 15 19.69 3.75 -5.96
CA GLY A 15 20.86 2.91 -6.24
C GLY A 15 20.60 1.42 -5.96
N TYR A 16 19.93 1.12 -4.84
CA TYR A 16 19.50 -0.22 -4.45
C TYR A 16 18.51 -0.79 -5.49
N VAL A 17 17.46 -0.05 -5.83
CA VAL A 17 16.47 -0.46 -6.85
C VAL A 17 17.12 -0.68 -8.22
N ALA A 18 18.06 0.19 -8.62
CA ALA A 18 18.77 0.05 -9.89
C ALA A 18 19.53 -1.28 -10.00
N GLY A 19 19.99 -1.84 -8.88
CA GLY A 19 20.71 -3.12 -8.84
C GLY A 19 19.85 -4.35 -9.19
N PHE A 20 18.52 -4.21 -9.21
CA PHE A 20 17.59 -5.31 -9.52
C PHE A 20 17.25 -5.43 -11.00
N TYR A 21 17.53 -4.41 -11.80
CA TYR A 21 17.28 -4.46 -13.24
C TYR A 21 18.32 -5.32 -13.96
N GLY A 22 17.88 -6.10 -14.95
CA GLY A 22 18.73 -6.98 -15.74
C GLY A 22 18.15 -7.28 -17.13
N ASP A 23 18.40 -8.49 -17.64
CA ASP A 23 17.96 -8.90 -18.99
C ASP A 23 16.52 -9.41 -19.04
N ASP A 24 15.95 -9.85 -17.91
CA ASP A 24 14.61 -10.43 -17.87
C ASP A 24 13.51 -9.34 -17.87
N VAL A 25 12.75 -9.30 -18.96
CA VAL A 25 11.71 -8.29 -19.19
C VAL A 25 10.62 -8.32 -18.12
N LEU A 26 10.14 -9.52 -17.76
CA LEU A 26 9.06 -9.66 -16.78
C LEU A 26 9.50 -9.21 -15.38
N THR A 27 10.74 -9.52 -15.01
CA THR A 27 11.35 -9.05 -13.77
C THR A 27 11.45 -7.54 -13.77
N ASN A 28 12.00 -6.95 -14.84
CA ASN A 28 12.12 -5.50 -14.96
C ASN A 28 10.75 -4.79 -14.88
N GLU A 29 9.68 -5.34 -15.48
CA GLU A 29 8.33 -4.81 -15.34
C GLU A 29 7.86 -4.77 -13.89
N ASN A 30 8.13 -5.82 -13.12
CA ASN A 30 7.70 -5.92 -11.73
C ASN A 30 8.56 -5.06 -10.79
N ILE A 31 9.87 -4.98 -11.01
CA ILE A 31 10.75 -4.03 -10.30
C ILE A 31 10.29 -2.59 -10.58
N LYS A 32 10.03 -2.26 -11.84
CA LYS A 32 9.53 -0.94 -12.23
C LYS A 32 8.19 -0.61 -11.61
N LEU A 33 7.27 -1.58 -11.51
CA LEU A 33 6.00 -1.38 -10.84
C LEU A 33 6.18 -0.90 -9.40
N LYS A 34 7.10 -1.52 -8.66
CA LYS A 34 7.39 -1.17 -7.26
C LYS A 34 8.18 0.13 -7.13
N GLU A 35 9.09 0.40 -8.06
CA GLU A 35 9.76 1.71 -8.12
C GLU A 35 8.76 2.85 -8.38
N ASP A 36 7.86 2.67 -9.35
CA ASP A 36 6.85 3.68 -9.70
C ASP A 36 5.81 3.85 -8.57
N HIS A 37 5.48 2.77 -7.84
CA HIS A 37 4.68 2.80 -6.60
C HIS A 37 5.31 3.70 -5.56
N THR A 38 6.58 3.47 -5.21
CA THR A 38 7.30 4.32 -4.26
C THR A 38 7.36 5.77 -4.72
N ARG A 39 7.62 6.03 -6.01
CA ARG A 39 7.65 7.41 -6.57
C ARG A 39 6.31 8.14 -6.40
N ARG A 40 5.18 7.47 -6.71
CA ARG A 40 3.85 8.05 -6.53
C ARG A 40 3.53 8.29 -5.06
N MET A 41 3.87 7.35 -4.19
CA MET A 41 3.69 7.51 -2.74
C MET A 41 4.49 8.69 -2.19
N CYS A 42 5.76 8.87 -2.57
CA CYS A 42 6.54 10.03 -2.16
C CYS A 42 5.88 11.35 -2.58
N ALA A 43 5.29 11.42 -3.78
CA ALA A 43 4.56 12.60 -4.23
C ALA A 43 3.27 12.84 -3.43
N ASP A 44 2.49 11.79 -3.18
CA ASP A 44 1.24 11.85 -2.42
C ASP A 44 1.47 12.16 -0.94
N THR A 45 2.57 11.68 -0.38
CA THR A 45 3.00 11.97 0.98
C THR A 45 3.13 13.46 1.24
N ILE A 46 3.74 14.22 0.32
CA ILE A 46 3.87 15.67 0.49
C ILE A 46 2.49 16.34 0.52
N ILE A 47 1.60 15.96 -0.40
CA ILE A 47 0.25 16.51 -0.50
C ILE A 47 -0.55 16.24 0.78
N ILE A 48 -0.54 14.99 1.26
CA ILE A 48 -1.30 14.58 2.45
C ILE A 48 -0.68 15.21 3.70
N ALA A 49 0.65 15.24 3.82
CA ALA A 49 1.34 15.84 4.96
C ALA A 49 1.07 17.36 5.06
N ASP A 50 1.04 18.07 3.93
CA ASP A 50 0.67 19.49 3.89
C ASP A 50 -0.77 19.71 4.40
N GLU A 51 -1.70 18.88 3.96
CA GLU A 51 -3.11 18.97 4.36
C GLU A 51 -3.33 18.61 5.85
N LEU A 52 -2.49 17.75 6.41
CA LEU A 52 -2.47 17.42 7.82
C LEU A 52 -1.71 18.45 8.67
N GLY A 53 -1.08 19.46 8.06
CA GLY A 53 -0.33 20.49 8.76
C GLY A 53 0.97 19.99 9.38
N PHE A 54 1.60 18.97 8.79
CA PHE A 54 2.89 18.48 9.25
C PHE A 54 3.94 19.60 9.18
N ASP A 55 4.85 19.63 10.15
CA ASP A 55 6.04 20.50 10.07
C ASP A 55 7.11 19.92 9.12
N ASP A 56 8.20 20.66 8.91
CA ASP A 56 9.27 20.26 8.00
C ASP A 56 9.95 18.95 8.44
N GLU A 57 10.09 18.70 9.74
CA GLU A 57 10.69 17.47 10.26
C GLU A 57 9.78 16.27 10.00
N GLN A 58 8.49 16.42 10.29
CA GLN A 58 7.48 15.40 10.07
C GLN A 58 7.34 15.05 8.59
N LYS A 59 7.41 16.04 7.68
CA LYS A 59 7.42 15.80 6.24
C LYS A 59 8.63 14.99 5.80
N MET A 60 9.82 15.31 6.30
CA MET A 60 11.03 14.55 5.98
C MET A 60 10.95 13.10 6.49
N LEU A 61 10.40 12.89 7.68
CA LEU A 61 10.16 11.54 8.21
C LEU A 61 9.12 10.78 7.38
N ALA A 62 8.00 11.40 7.04
CA ALA A 62 6.97 10.80 6.21
C ALA A 62 7.51 10.39 4.84
N GLU A 63 8.32 11.24 4.21
CA GLU A 63 8.94 10.97 2.91
C GLU A 63 9.97 9.83 3.01
N ALA A 64 10.80 9.81 4.05
CA ALA A 64 11.74 8.71 4.30
C ALA A 64 11.02 7.37 4.49
N ILE A 65 9.92 7.35 5.24
CA ILE A 65 9.11 6.13 5.44
C ILE A 65 8.49 5.69 4.10
N SER A 66 7.92 6.63 3.35
CA SER A 66 7.32 6.35 2.03
C SER A 66 8.34 5.77 1.06
N LEU A 67 9.57 6.26 1.09
CA LEU A 67 10.68 5.78 0.28
C LEU A 67 11.07 4.34 0.67
N LEU A 68 11.10 4.02 1.97
CA LEU A 68 11.71 2.79 2.48
C LEU A 68 10.73 1.65 2.78
N HIS A 69 9.42 1.91 2.91
CA HIS A 69 8.42 0.93 3.39
C HIS A 69 8.47 -0.41 2.66
N ASP A 70 8.53 -0.37 1.32
CA ASP A 70 8.48 -1.55 0.46
C ASP A 70 9.88 -2.05 0.03
N THR A 71 10.96 -1.64 0.71
CA THR A 71 12.35 -2.09 0.39
C THR A 71 12.46 -3.62 0.29
N GLY A 72 11.70 -4.35 1.12
CA GLY A 72 11.69 -5.81 1.10
C GLY A 72 11.03 -6.42 -0.14
N ARG A 73 10.18 -5.69 -0.88
CA ARG A 73 9.50 -6.20 -2.08
C ARG A 73 10.45 -6.53 -3.21
N PHE A 74 11.56 -5.79 -3.33
CA PHE A 74 12.56 -6.02 -4.37
C PHE A 74 13.24 -7.38 -4.16
N GLU A 75 13.75 -7.65 -2.96
CA GLU A 75 14.31 -8.96 -2.58
C GLU A 75 13.28 -10.09 -2.65
N GLN A 76 12.07 -9.85 -2.16
CA GLN A 76 10.99 -10.83 -2.21
C GLN A 76 10.71 -11.25 -3.66
N TYR A 77 10.59 -10.28 -4.56
CA TYR A 77 10.31 -10.56 -5.96
C TYR A 77 11.48 -11.28 -6.64
N MET A 78 12.73 -10.88 -6.38
CA MET A 78 13.88 -11.60 -6.96
C MET A 78 13.97 -13.04 -6.50
N LYS A 79 13.62 -13.31 -5.25
CA LYS A 79 13.75 -14.64 -4.67
C LYS A 79 12.58 -15.56 -5.01
N TYR A 80 11.37 -15.01 -5.14
CA TYR A 80 10.14 -15.79 -5.24
C TYR A 80 9.28 -15.51 -6.47
N HIS A 81 9.60 -14.47 -7.24
CA HIS A 81 8.83 -13.99 -8.41
C HIS A 81 7.34 -13.72 -8.10
N THR A 82 7.05 -13.30 -6.87
CA THR A 82 5.70 -13.02 -6.38
C THR A 82 5.74 -11.98 -5.25
N TYR A 83 4.61 -11.33 -5.00
CA TYR A 83 4.40 -10.42 -3.87
C TYR A 83 3.53 -11.05 -2.76
N ASN A 84 3.32 -12.36 -2.82
CA ASN A 84 2.49 -13.08 -1.87
C ASN A 84 3.24 -13.35 -0.56
N ASP A 85 3.04 -12.50 0.45
CA ASP A 85 3.62 -12.67 1.78
C ASP A 85 3.19 -13.97 2.46
N VAL A 86 1.93 -14.39 2.29
CA VAL A 86 1.38 -15.60 2.94
C VAL A 86 2.09 -16.86 2.43
N GLY A 87 2.44 -16.87 1.15
CA GLY A 87 3.16 -17.97 0.52
C GLY A 87 4.68 -17.89 0.62
N THR A 88 5.24 -16.78 1.09
CA THR A 88 6.69 -16.51 1.04
C THR A 88 7.23 -15.95 2.36
N GLU A 89 7.76 -14.73 2.34
CA GLU A 89 8.30 -14.00 3.48
C GLU A 89 7.52 -12.69 3.67
N ASN A 90 7.40 -12.23 4.92
CA ASN A 90 6.80 -10.92 5.21
C ASN A 90 7.74 -9.81 4.71
N HIS A 91 7.29 -9.06 3.70
CA HIS A 91 8.08 -8.01 3.06
C HIS A 91 8.47 -6.87 4.01
N CYS A 92 7.66 -6.55 5.04
CA CYS A 92 7.99 -5.52 6.02
C CYS A 92 9.23 -5.93 6.82
N LEU A 93 9.28 -7.19 7.29
CA LEU A 93 10.42 -7.71 8.05
C LEU A 93 11.66 -7.89 7.16
N LEU A 94 11.47 -8.30 5.91
CA LEU A 94 12.56 -8.39 4.93
C LEU A 94 13.15 -7.01 4.63
N GLY A 95 12.31 -5.98 4.49
CA GLY A 95 12.74 -4.59 4.31
C GLY A 95 13.57 -4.09 5.49
N LEU A 96 13.11 -4.34 6.73
CA LEU A 96 13.86 -3.99 7.93
C LEU A 96 15.22 -4.70 8.01
N LYS A 97 15.28 -5.97 7.59
CA LYS A 97 16.55 -6.70 7.53
C LYS A 97 17.53 -6.03 6.57
N VAL A 98 17.11 -5.71 5.34
CA VAL A 98 17.95 -5.00 4.35
C VAL A 98 18.43 -3.66 4.90
N ILE A 99 17.52 -2.86 5.46
CA ILE A 99 17.84 -1.55 6.03
C ILE A 99 18.89 -1.64 7.15
N ALA A 100 18.81 -2.68 7.99
CA ALA A 100 19.77 -2.93 9.06
C ALA A 100 21.13 -3.40 8.54
N GLU A 101 21.16 -4.30 7.54
CA GLU A 101 22.39 -4.82 6.93
C GLU A 101 23.16 -3.71 6.19
N GLU A 102 22.44 -2.83 5.49
CA GLU A 102 22.98 -1.70 4.74
C GLU A 102 23.28 -0.47 5.61
N LYS A 103 22.88 -0.49 6.89
CA LYS A 103 23.17 0.55 7.90
C LYS A 103 22.74 1.97 7.49
N ILE A 104 21.71 2.08 6.65
CA ILE A 104 21.32 3.38 6.06
C ILE A 104 20.71 4.35 7.07
N LEU A 105 20.26 3.84 8.23
CA LEU A 105 19.70 4.65 9.31
C LEU A 105 20.71 4.97 10.43
N ASP A 106 21.97 4.50 10.35
CA ASP A 106 22.95 4.66 11.45
C ASP A 106 23.34 6.13 11.72
N GLY A 107 23.12 7.01 10.75
CA GLY A 107 23.34 8.45 10.91
C GLY A 107 22.15 9.22 11.47
N LEU A 108 21.00 8.56 11.72
CA LEU A 108 19.81 9.18 12.29
C LEU A 108 19.81 9.08 13.81
N ASP A 109 19.04 9.93 14.48
CA ASP A 109 18.86 9.78 15.92
C ASP A 109 17.96 8.58 16.26
N SER A 110 17.98 8.17 17.53
CA SER A 110 17.24 6.98 17.99
C SER A 110 15.72 7.11 17.82
N ARG A 111 15.16 8.32 17.98
CA ARG A 111 13.72 8.56 17.85
C ARG A 111 13.30 8.42 16.38
N GLU A 112 14.04 9.04 15.47
CA GLU A 112 13.78 8.96 14.03
C GLU A 112 13.86 7.52 13.52
N LYS A 113 14.91 6.79 13.95
CA LYS A 113 15.09 5.38 13.61
C LYS A 113 13.92 4.53 14.11
N GLU A 114 13.49 4.72 15.36
CA GLU A 114 12.35 3.99 15.93
C GLU A 114 11.04 4.29 15.18
N ILE A 115 10.79 5.55 14.82
CA ILE A 115 9.62 5.95 14.03
C ILE A 115 9.63 5.26 12.66
N ILE A 116 10.76 5.33 11.93
CA ILE A 116 10.89 4.74 10.60
C ILE A 116 10.73 3.22 10.68
N GLU A 117 11.49 2.55 11.53
CA GLU A 117 11.46 1.08 11.64
C GLU A 117 10.09 0.57 12.08
N SER A 118 9.40 1.27 12.98
CA SER A 118 8.05 0.88 13.42
C SER A 118 7.02 1.07 12.33
N ALA A 119 7.06 2.20 11.61
CA ALA A 119 6.14 2.45 10.50
C ALA A 119 6.32 1.39 9.39
N ILE A 120 7.57 1.05 9.06
CA ILE A 120 7.87 -0.04 8.11
C ILE A 120 7.39 -1.38 8.66
N ARG A 121 7.63 -1.70 9.93
CA ARG A 121 7.21 -2.99 10.51
C ARG A 121 5.71 -3.24 10.36
N PHE A 122 4.90 -2.22 10.60
CA PHE A 122 3.46 -2.39 10.77
C PHE A 122 2.61 -1.96 9.57
N HIS A 123 3.21 -1.51 8.46
CA HIS A 123 2.43 -1.03 7.32
C HIS A 123 1.63 -2.15 6.62
N GLY A 124 2.18 -3.37 6.55
CA GLY A 124 1.51 -4.53 5.95
C GLY A 124 0.57 -5.31 6.88
N GLU A 125 0.49 -4.98 8.18
CA GLU A 125 -0.32 -5.73 9.14
C GLU A 125 -1.83 -5.57 8.88
N LYS A 126 -2.65 -6.56 9.24
CA LYS A 126 -4.10 -6.42 9.13
C LYS A 126 -4.62 -5.34 10.07
N ASP A 127 -4.29 -5.47 11.35
CA ASP A 127 -4.70 -4.56 12.42
C ASP A 127 -3.44 -4.04 13.12
N LEU A 128 -3.39 -2.73 13.42
CA LEU A 128 -2.27 -2.15 14.16
C LEU A 128 -2.31 -2.59 15.64
N PRO A 129 -1.17 -2.92 16.26
CA PRO A 129 -1.12 -3.07 17.71
C PRO A 129 -1.40 -1.71 18.39
N PRO A 130 -1.60 -1.68 19.73
CA PRO A 130 -1.69 -0.43 20.47
C PRO A 130 -0.37 0.36 20.37
N LEU A 131 -0.35 1.36 19.50
CA LEU A 131 0.75 2.32 19.31
C LEU A 131 0.39 3.66 19.95
N LYS A 132 1.39 4.53 20.16
CA LYS A 132 1.17 5.87 20.73
C LYS A 132 2.06 6.91 20.07
N GLY A 133 1.64 8.17 20.15
CA GLY A 133 2.42 9.32 19.75
C GLY A 133 2.80 9.26 18.27
N GLU A 134 4.06 9.56 17.98
CA GLU A 134 4.54 9.66 16.60
C GLU A 134 4.60 8.31 15.88
N ILE A 135 4.91 7.23 16.60
CA ILE A 135 4.88 5.88 16.03
C ILE A 135 3.48 5.54 15.51
N GLU A 136 2.43 5.88 16.28
CA GLU A 136 1.05 5.69 15.85
C GLU A 136 0.71 6.57 14.64
N LEU A 137 1.09 7.85 14.69
CA LEU A 137 0.85 8.82 13.62
C LEU A 137 1.45 8.33 12.30
N PHE A 138 2.73 8.00 12.28
CA PHE A 138 3.44 7.61 11.07
C PHE A 138 3.06 6.21 10.59
N SER A 139 2.75 5.27 11.49
CA SER A 139 2.26 3.93 11.10
C SER A 139 0.88 4.01 10.44
N LYS A 140 -0.02 4.88 10.92
CA LYS A 140 -1.31 5.15 10.26
C LYS A 140 -1.12 5.87 8.94
N PHE A 141 -0.22 6.85 8.90
CA PHE A 141 0.01 7.68 7.72
C PHE A 141 0.51 6.84 6.55
N ILE A 142 1.56 6.03 6.74
CA ILE A 142 2.12 5.22 5.66
C ILE A 142 1.10 4.23 5.11
N ARG A 143 0.26 3.62 5.96
CA ARG A 143 -0.81 2.70 5.53
C ARG A 143 -1.82 3.39 4.64
N ASP A 144 -2.19 4.63 4.95
CA ASP A 144 -3.12 5.39 4.13
C ASP A 144 -2.53 5.75 2.77
N VAL A 145 -1.26 6.20 2.74
CA VAL A 145 -0.54 6.53 1.49
C VAL A 145 -0.36 5.28 0.63
N ASP A 146 0.00 4.15 1.24
CA ASP A 146 0.20 2.88 0.53
C ASP A 146 -1.11 2.39 -0.10
N LYS A 147 -2.20 2.37 0.67
CA LYS A 147 -3.54 2.01 0.14
C LYS A 147 -4.00 2.93 -0.98
N LEU A 148 -3.70 4.23 -0.87
CA LEU A 148 -4.02 5.20 -1.92
C LEU A 148 -3.31 4.81 -3.23
N ASP A 149 -2.03 4.44 -3.19
CA ASP A 149 -1.34 4.03 -4.42
C ASP A 149 -1.73 2.62 -4.89
N ILE A 150 -2.05 1.70 -3.97
CA ILE A 150 -2.55 0.37 -4.34
C ILE A 150 -3.85 0.47 -5.16
N TYR A 151 -4.72 1.46 -4.91
CA TYR A 151 -5.85 1.73 -5.81
C TYR A 151 -5.36 2.07 -7.23
N ASN A 152 -4.37 2.97 -7.37
CA ASN A 152 -3.82 3.34 -8.69
C ASN A 152 -3.21 2.12 -9.41
N VAL A 153 -2.41 1.33 -8.68
CA VAL A 153 -1.78 0.11 -9.18
C VAL A 153 -2.84 -0.89 -9.64
N MET A 154 -3.86 -1.16 -8.81
CA MET A 154 -4.91 -2.11 -9.19
C MET A 154 -5.71 -1.63 -10.40
N ILE A 155 -6.13 -0.35 -10.42
CA ILE A 155 -6.88 0.24 -11.52
C ILE A 155 -6.08 0.14 -12.84
N SER A 156 -4.79 0.45 -12.81
CA SER A 156 -3.94 0.40 -14.02
C SER A 156 -3.68 -1.01 -14.55
N ARG A 157 -3.93 -2.06 -13.75
CA ARG A 157 -3.57 -3.44 -14.09
C ARG A 157 -4.73 -4.42 -14.13
N VAL A 158 -5.92 -4.05 -13.66
CA VAL A 158 -7.06 -4.96 -13.55
C VAL A 158 -7.40 -5.64 -14.89
N ASP A 159 -7.38 -4.89 -16.00
CA ASP A 159 -7.68 -5.43 -17.32
C ASP A 159 -6.61 -6.43 -17.77
N GLU A 160 -5.33 -6.08 -17.60
CA GLU A 160 -4.20 -6.97 -17.86
C GLU A 160 -4.34 -8.28 -17.07
N LEU A 161 -4.60 -8.19 -15.76
CA LEU A 161 -4.76 -9.34 -14.86
C LEU A 161 -5.95 -10.23 -15.25
N ARG A 162 -7.01 -9.67 -15.80
CA ARG A 162 -8.15 -10.44 -16.34
C ARG A 162 -7.82 -11.13 -17.64
N THR A 163 -7.07 -10.47 -18.53
CA THR A 163 -6.69 -11.03 -19.83
C THR A 163 -5.55 -12.04 -19.76
N ASP A 164 -4.73 -11.98 -18.70
CA ASP A 164 -3.64 -12.93 -18.42
C ASP A 164 -3.81 -13.59 -17.03
N PRO A 165 -4.64 -14.65 -16.95
CA PRO A 165 -4.87 -15.37 -15.69
C PRO A 165 -3.61 -16.01 -15.10
N ALA A 166 -2.62 -16.36 -15.94
CA ALA A 166 -1.37 -16.93 -15.48
C ALA A 166 -0.54 -15.88 -14.73
N LYS A 167 -0.49 -14.65 -15.26
CA LYS A 167 0.15 -13.51 -14.58
C LYS A 167 -0.55 -13.16 -13.27
N CYS A 168 -1.89 -13.13 -13.25
CA CYS A 168 -2.65 -12.92 -12.01
C CYS A 168 -2.31 -13.98 -10.95
N PHE A 169 -2.32 -15.26 -11.34
CA PHE A 169 -2.00 -16.34 -10.42
C PHE A 169 -0.54 -16.29 -9.93
N SER A 170 0.41 -15.98 -10.80
CA SER A 170 1.82 -15.83 -10.41
C SER A 170 2.04 -14.70 -9.39
N ILE A 171 1.38 -13.57 -9.58
CA ILE A 171 1.58 -12.39 -8.73
C ILE A 171 0.86 -12.54 -7.39
N PHE A 172 -0.39 -12.99 -7.40
CA PHE A 172 -1.25 -13.00 -6.21
C PHE A 172 -1.52 -14.38 -5.63
N GLY A 173 -1.36 -15.45 -6.40
CA GLY A 173 -1.74 -16.81 -6.00
C GLY A 173 -3.23 -17.13 -6.16
N TYR A 174 -3.99 -16.23 -6.82
CA TYR A 174 -5.43 -16.39 -7.02
C TYR A 174 -5.81 -16.24 -8.50
N PRO A 175 -6.83 -16.97 -8.99
CA PRO A 175 -7.32 -16.81 -10.34
C PRO A 175 -8.11 -15.51 -10.54
N ALA A 176 -8.02 -14.95 -11.75
CA ALA A 176 -8.90 -13.89 -12.21
C ALA A 176 -10.20 -14.51 -12.77
N THR A 177 -11.24 -14.61 -11.93
CA THR A 177 -12.59 -15.05 -12.34
C THR A 177 -13.62 -14.01 -11.93
N ASP A 178 -14.83 -14.12 -12.47
CA ASP A 178 -15.96 -13.25 -12.07
C ASP A 178 -16.52 -13.61 -10.68
N ALA A 179 -16.13 -14.75 -10.11
CA ALA A 179 -16.59 -15.18 -8.80
C ALA A 179 -15.96 -14.32 -7.70
N TYR A 180 -16.74 -14.10 -6.64
CA TYR A 180 -16.31 -13.51 -5.39
C TYR A 180 -16.97 -14.24 -4.22
N SER A 181 -16.35 -14.15 -3.05
CA SER A 181 -16.72 -14.87 -1.86
C SER A 181 -17.78 -14.10 -1.06
N ALA A 182 -18.91 -14.75 -0.74
CA ALA A 182 -20.00 -14.11 0.00
C ALA A 182 -19.59 -13.54 1.38
N HIS A 183 -18.64 -14.20 2.06
CA HIS A 183 -18.14 -13.71 3.35
C HIS A 183 -17.32 -12.41 3.23
N ILE A 184 -16.66 -12.18 2.08
CA ILE A 184 -15.93 -10.95 1.78
C ILE A 184 -16.90 -9.79 1.61
N VAL A 185 -17.96 -9.98 0.81
CA VAL A 185 -19.05 -9.00 0.67
C VAL A 185 -19.63 -8.64 2.03
N LYS A 186 -19.95 -9.66 2.85
CA LYS A 186 -20.48 -9.45 4.20
C LYS A 186 -19.53 -8.65 5.07
N ALA A 187 -18.23 -8.96 5.06
CA ALA A 187 -17.23 -8.22 5.83
C ALA A 187 -17.16 -6.75 5.42
N VAL A 188 -17.20 -6.45 4.12
CA VAL A 188 -17.21 -5.07 3.60
C VAL A 188 -18.46 -4.31 4.09
N LEU A 189 -19.64 -4.91 3.99
CA LEU A 189 -20.90 -4.31 4.47
C LEU A 189 -20.91 -4.13 6.00
N GLU A 190 -20.19 -4.97 6.74
CA GLU A 190 -20.02 -4.85 8.20
C GLU A 190 -18.85 -3.95 8.62
N ASN A 191 -18.12 -3.34 7.66
CA ASN A 191 -16.92 -2.52 7.89
C ASN A 191 -15.79 -3.26 8.63
N LYS A 192 -15.63 -4.56 8.37
CA LYS A 192 -14.57 -5.37 8.97
C LYS A 192 -13.35 -5.45 8.06
N THR A 193 -12.16 -5.41 8.66
CA THR A 193 -10.90 -5.69 7.96
C THR A 193 -10.85 -7.16 7.54
N ILE A 194 -10.33 -7.41 6.35
CA ILE A 194 -10.25 -8.73 5.74
C ILE A 194 -8.78 -9.12 5.64
N SER A 195 -8.46 -10.37 5.99
CA SER A 195 -7.10 -10.90 5.85
C SER A 195 -6.87 -11.38 4.43
N TYR A 196 -5.66 -11.18 3.90
CA TYR A 196 -5.29 -11.63 2.56
C TYR A 196 -5.41 -13.15 2.37
N ASN A 197 -5.26 -13.94 3.43
CA ASN A 197 -5.47 -15.39 3.38
C ASN A 197 -6.92 -15.82 3.14
N GLU A 198 -7.89 -14.90 3.25
CA GLU A 198 -9.32 -15.16 2.99
C GLU A 198 -9.66 -15.04 1.49
N PHE A 199 -8.80 -14.38 0.71
CA PHE A 199 -9.04 -14.17 -0.71
C PHE A 199 -8.92 -15.45 -1.52
N LYS A 200 -9.79 -15.58 -2.53
CA LYS A 200 -9.78 -16.73 -3.46
C LYS A 200 -9.77 -16.31 -4.92
N THR A 201 -10.08 -15.05 -5.23
CA THR A 201 -10.14 -14.54 -6.61
C THR A 201 -9.65 -13.10 -6.67
N LEU A 202 -9.38 -12.60 -7.88
CA LEU A 202 -9.11 -11.17 -8.11
C LEU A 202 -10.26 -10.28 -7.59
N ASN A 203 -11.52 -10.71 -7.75
CA ASN A 203 -12.66 -9.93 -7.25
C ASN A 203 -12.72 -9.89 -5.72
N ASP A 204 -12.23 -10.91 -5.01
CA ASP A 204 -12.08 -10.86 -3.55
C ASP A 204 -11.07 -9.78 -3.13
N ILE A 205 -9.94 -9.67 -3.84
CA ILE A 205 -8.96 -8.60 -3.63
C ILE A 205 -9.63 -7.24 -3.83
N ILE A 206 -10.29 -7.04 -4.97
CA ILE A 206 -10.94 -5.76 -5.30
C ILE A 206 -11.99 -5.38 -4.25
N LEU A 207 -12.81 -6.33 -3.79
CA LEU A 207 -13.75 -6.10 -2.68
C LEU A 207 -13.03 -5.73 -1.37
N GLY A 208 -11.91 -6.38 -1.06
CA GLY A 208 -11.04 -6.01 0.05
C GLY A 208 -10.54 -4.57 -0.05
N LEU A 209 -10.08 -4.15 -1.24
CA LEU A 209 -9.67 -2.76 -1.50
C LEU A 209 -10.83 -1.80 -1.26
N LEU A 210 -12.04 -2.11 -1.72
CA LEU A 210 -13.23 -1.26 -1.46
C LEU A 210 -13.51 -1.15 0.05
N GLY A 211 -13.30 -2.22 0.81
CA GLY A 211 -13.45 -2.23 2.28
C GLY A 211 -12.50 -1.28 3.01
N TRP A 212 -11.34 -0.95 2.43
CA TRP A 212 -10.36 -0.04 3.05
C TRP A 212 -10.87 1.37 3.29
N ILE A 213 -11.95 1.82 2.63
CA ILE A 213 -12.59 3.11 2.96
C ILE A 213 -12.98 3.18 4.45
N SER A 214 -13.22 2.05 5.12
CA SER A 214 -13.44 2.01 6.57
C SER A 214 -12.16 2.05 7.41
N ASP A 215 -11.02 1.67 6.83
CA ASP A 215 -9.72 1.52 7.51
C ASP A 215 -8.70 2.63 7.16
N ILE A 216 -9.02 3.54 6.22
CA ILE A 216 -8.25 4.78 6.03
C ILE A 216 -8.32 5.60 7.32
N ASN A 217 -7.22 6.19 7.77
CA ASN A 217 -7.11 6.88 9.05
C ASN A 217 -7.38 8.38 8.94
N PHE A 218 -6.93 8.99 7.84
CA PHE A 218 -6.95 10.44 7.63
C PHE A 218 -7.95 10.84 6.56
N THR A 219 -8.76 11.86 6.87
CA THR A 219 -9.75 12.39 5.93
C THR A 219 -9.11 13.03 4.71
N ALA A 220 -7.89 13.54 4.83
CA ALA A 220 -7.10 14.04 3.70
C ALA A 220 -6.96 12.96 2.61
N THR A 221 -6.60 11.73 2.99
CA THR A 221 -6.49 10.59 2.07
C THR A 221 -7.84 10.25 1.42
N LEU A 222 -8.93 10.24 2.20
CA LEU A 222 -10.29 10.01 1.66
C LEU A 222 -10.69 11.08 0.63
N ARG A 223 -10.35 12.35 0.88
CA ARG A 223 -10.62 13.45 -0.06
C ARG A 223 -9.85 13.27 -1.36
N ILE A 224 -8.62 12.77 -1.31
CA ILE A 224 -7.83 12.46 -2.52
C ILE A 224 -8.45 11.28 -3.28
N ILE A 225 -8.81 10.19 -2.59
CA ILE A 225 -9.49 9.03 -3.20
C ILE A 225 -10.74 9.48 -3.96
N LYS A 226 -11.59 10.29 -3.32
CA LYS A 226 -12.80 10.85 -3.92
C LYS A 226 -12.48 11.78 -5.09
N LYS A 227 -11.56 12.73 -4.91
CA LYS A 227 -11.18 13.71 -5.94
C LYS A 227 -10.64 13.04 -7.21
N ARG A 228 -9.91 11.93 -7.06
CA ARG A 228 -9.34 11.16 -8.17
C ARG A 228 -10.30 10.12 -8.75
N GLY A 229 -11.49 9.94 -8.19
CA GLY A 229 -12.48 8.97 -8.65
C GLY A 229 -12.00 7.51 -8.56
N LEU A 230 -11.04 7.21 -7.66
CA LEU A 230 -10.40 5.89 -7.59
C LEU A 230 -11.40 4.83 -7.17
N TYR A 231 -12.27 5.17 -6.23
CA TYR A 231 -13.31 4.28 -5.74
C TYR A 231 -14.34 3.93 -6.83
N GLU A 232 -14.83 4.93 -7.56
CA GLU A 232 -15.78 4.75 -8.66
C GLU A 232 -15.17 3.93 -9.80
N THR A 233 -13.89 4.17 -10.09
CA THR A 233 -13.17 3.45 -11.11
C THR A 233 -13.00 1.98 -10.70
N ILE A 234 -12.46 1.70 -9.51
CA ILE A 234 -12.19 0.32 -9.10
C ILE A 234 -13.47 -0.50 -8.96
N ILE A 235 -14.59 0.06 -8.45
CA ILE A 235 -15.84 -0.69 -8.33
C ILE A 235 -16.47 -1.01 -9.70
N SER A 236 -16.23 -0.17 -10.71
CA SER A 236 -16.72 -0.42 -12.08
C SER A 236 -16.09 -1.65 -12.75
N THR A 237 -14.98 -2.15 -12.18
CA THR A 237 -14.29 -3.35 -12.66
C THR A 237 -14.93 -4.65 -12.16
N LEU A 238 -15.88 -4.58 -11.21
CA LEU A 238 -16.60 -5.73 -10.66
C LEU A 238 -17.87 -6.03 -11.48
N PRO A 239 -18.36 -7.29 -11.47
CA PRO A 239 -19.61 -7.64 -12.15
C PRO A 239 -20.81 -6.90 -11.54
N ASP A 240 -21.77 -6.49 -12.38
CA ASP A 240 -22.99 -5.80 -11.92
C ASP A 240 -24.00 -6.80 -11.32
N THR A 241 -23.78 -7.15 -10.06
CA THR A 241 -24.68 -8.01 -9.27
C THR A 241 -25.41 -7.20 -8.20
N GLU A 242 -26.44 -7.79 -7.60
CA GLU A 242 -27.13 -7.18 -6.45
C GLU A 242 -26.20 -6.92 -5.26
N ASP A 243 -25.25 -7.83 -4.99
CA ASP A 243 -24.28 -7.68 -3.92
C ASP A 243 -23.34 -6.51 -4.17
N ILE A 244 -22.82 -6.39 -5.39
CA ILE A 244 -21.90 -5.30 -5.76
C ILE A 244 -22.62 -3.94 -5.72
N ARG A 245 -23.88 -3.88 -6.14
CA ARG A 245 -24.69 -2.66 -6.01
C ARG A 245 -24.90 -2.25 -4.54
N LYS A 246 -25.10 -3.21 -3.63
CA LYS A 246 -25.17 -2.94 -2.17
C LYS A 246 -23.85 -2.44 -1.62
N VAL A 247 -22.73 -3.08 -1.98
CA VAL A 247 -21.38 -2.65 -1.60
C VAL A 247 -21.13 -1.22 -2.10
N LYS A 248 -21.53 -0.92 -3.35
CA LYS A 248 -21.39 0.39 -3.96
C LYS A 248 -22.06 1.48 -3.12
N THR A 249 -23.33 1.28 -2.79
CA THR A 249 -24.10 2.24 -1.99
C THR A 249 -23.51 2.40 -0.60
N HIS A 250 -23.23 1.28 0.09
CA HIS A 250 -22.68 1.28 1.45
C HIS A 250 -21.36 2.05 1.56
N ILE A 251 -20.41 1.80 0.65
CA ILE A 251 -19.11 2.44 0.70
C ILE A 251 -19.18 3.92 0.27
N LEU A 252 -20.03 4.29 -0.68
CA LEU A 252 -20.25 5.71 -1.03
C LEU A 252 -20.82 6.50 0.16
N GLU A 253 -21.87 5.98 0.81
CA GLU A 253 -22.44 6.61 2.00
C GLU A 253 -21.41 6.74 3.12
N LYS A 254 -20.59 5.70 3.32
CA LYS A 254 -19.50 5.72 4.30
C LYS A 254 -18.46 6.78 3.96
N LEU A 255 -17.99 6.83 2.71
CA LEU A 255 -17.00 7.79 2.24
C LEU A 255 -17.47 9.23 2.45
N GLU A 256 -18.69 9.56 2.01
CA GLU A 256 -19.29 10.88 2.19
C GLU A 256 -19.43 11.25 3.66
N LYS A 257 -19.96 10.33 4.48
CA LYS A 257 -20.13 10.56 5.92
C LYS A 257 -18.79 10.83 6.60
N ARG A 258 -17.75 10.07 6.26
CA ARG A 258 -16.40 10.22 6.85
C ARG A 258 -15.74 11.54 6.44
N ILE A 259 -15.93 11.96 5.19
CA ILE A 259 -15.43 13.25 4.71
C ILE A 259 -16.17 14.42 5.38
N ALA A 260 -17.48 14.31 5.60
CA ALA A 260 -18.29 15.38 6.20
C ALA A 260 -18.16 15.51 7.72
N SER A 261 -17.64 14.50 8.42
CA SER A 261 -17.56 14.48 9.90
C SER A 261 -16.27 15.12 10.46
N ASN A 262 -15.42 15.71 9.61
CA ASN A 262 -14.14 16.37 9.95
C ASN A 262 -14.02 17.71 9.24
#